data_AF-A0ABD2N3X3-F1
#
_entry.id   AF-A0ABD2N3X3-F1
#
_cell.length_a   1.000
_cell.length_b   1.000
_cell.length_c   1.000
_cell.angle_alpha   90.00
_cell.angle_beta   90.00
_cell.angle_gamma   90.00
#
_symmetry.space_group_name_H-M   'P 1'
#
loop_
_entity.id
_entity.type
_entity.pdbx_description
1 polymer ?
#
loop_
_entity_poly.entity_id
_entity_poly.type
_entity_poly.pdbx_seq_one_letter_code
_entity_poly.pdbx_strand_id
1 'polypeptide(L)'
;MRDMVDQTNLYATQIPTESEEISRHSRLHRWVPTNENELNFIGIIAYIGLHFSNNEECPEGDRSHKIQPLLDCVNRNYQAIYTSGGTFCAHESIIPFQGRLVIKQNIPQKLTSMG
;
A
#
# COMPACT_ATOMS: atom_id res chain seq x y z
N MET A 1 11.16 -7.67 -2.47
CA MET A 1 11.35 -7.17 -3.86
C MET A 1 10.70 -8.11 -4.83
N ARG A 2 11.12 -9.38 -4.90
CA ARG A 2 10.46 -10.41 -5.71
C ARG A 2 8.95 -10.52 -5.47
N ASP A 3 8.53 -10.63 -4.22
CA ASP A 3 7.10 -10.67 -3.87
C ASP A 3 6.33 -9.43 -4.37
N MET A 4 6.95 -8.26 -4.36
CA MET A 4 6.30 -7.04 -4.83
C MET A 4 6.16 -7.01 -6.35
N VAL A 5 7.16 -7.54 -7.07
CA VAL A 5 7.11 -7.73 -8.52
C VAL A 5 5.98 -8.69 -8.87
N ASP A 6 5.92 -9.83 -8.18
CA ASP A 6 4.92 -10.87 -8.41
C ASP A 6 3.50 -10.35 -8.13
N GLN A 7 3.30 -9.66 -7.01
CA GLN A 7 1.99 -9.07 -6.66
C GLN A 7 1.59 -7.91 -7.58
N THR A 8 2.54 -7.10 -8.05
CA THR A 8 2.26 -6.03 -9.04
C THR A 8 1.83 -6.61 -10.38
N ASN A 9 2.51 -7.68 -10.81
CA ASN A 9 2.17 -8.39 -12.04
C ASN A 9 0.82 -9.10 -11.94
N LEU A 10 0.55 -9.74 -10.79
CA LEU A 10 -0.75 -10.36 -10.51
C LEU A 10 -1.88 -9.32 -10.52
N TYR A 11 -1.69 -8.18 -9.86
CA TYR A 11 -2.68 -7.10 -9.81
C TYR A 11 -3.10 -6.63 -11.22
N ALA A 12 -2.16 -6.46 -12.14
CA ALA A 12 -2.48 -6.06 -13.51
C ALA A 12 -3.35 -7.08 -14.26
N THR A 13 -3.27 -8.37 -13.90
CA THR A 13 -4.13 -9.42 -14.45
C THR A 13 -5.51 -9.50 -13.80
N GLN A 14 -5.66 -9.02 -12.57
CA GLN A 14 -6.92 -9.05 -11.83
C GLN A 14 -7.88 -7.91 -12.20
N ILE A 15 -7.36 -6.72 -12.55
CA ILE A 15 -8.20 -5.55 -12.89
C ILE A 15 -9.15 -5.82 -14.08
N PRO A 16 -8.70 -6.42 -15.20
CA PRO A 16 -9.58 -6.79 -16.31
C PRO A 16 -10.64 -7.83 -15.93
N THR A 17 -10.37 -8.66 -14.93
CA THR A 17 -11.25 -9.75 -14.50
C THR A 17 -12.34 -9.26 -13.53
N GLU A 18 -12.05 -8.22 -12.74
CA GLU A 18 -13.00 -7.62 -11.80
C GLU A 18 -13.92 -6.55 -12.42
N SER A 19 -13.52 -5.89 -13.53
CA SER A 19 -14.35 -4.89 -14.22
C SER A 19 -14.80 -5.36 -15.59
N GLU A 20 -16.10 -5.24 -15.92
CA GLU A 20 -16.65 -5.71 -17.20
C GLU A 20 -16.01 -5.05 -18.44
N GLU A 21 -15.46 -3.84 -18.32
CA GLU A 21 -14.68 -3.19 -19.39
C GLU A 21 -13.59 -2.25 -18.84
N ILE A 22 -12.34 -2.43 -19.31
CA ILE A 22 -11.25 -1.49 -19.05
C ILE A 22 -11.51 -0.21 -19.85
N SER A 23 -11.47 0.95 -19.19
CA SER A 23 -11.57 2.26 -19.86
C SER A 23 -10.53 2.40 -20.97
N ARG A 24 -10.93 2.94 -22.14
CA ARG A 24 -10.06 3.16 -23.30
C ARG A 24 -8.80 3.99 -23.01
N HIS A 25 -8.86 4.86 -21.99
CA HIS A 25 -7.73 5.70 -21.57
C HIS A 25 -6.89 5.06 -20.46
N SER A 26 -7.20 3.83 -20.08
CA SER A 26 -6.48 3.12 -19.03
C SER A 26 -5.03 2.89 -19.44
N ARG A 27 -4.13 3.16 -18.51
CA ARG A 27 -2.71 2.87 -18.67
C ARG A 27 -2.43 1.35 -18.75
N LEU A 28 -3.40 0.52 -18.36
CA LEU A 28 -3.32 -0.94 -18.44
C LEU A 28 -3.13 -1.45 -19.87
N HIS A 29 -3.65 -0.72 -20.88
CA HIS A 29 -3.41 -1.09 -22.29
C HIS A 29 -1.94 -1.05 -22.70
N ARG A 30 -1.09 -0.35 -21.94
CA ARG A 30 0.37 -0.27 -22.17
C ARG A 30 1.15 -0.96 -21.06
N TRP A 31 0.48 -1.72 -20.19
CA TRP A 31 1.14 -2.39 -19.09
C TRP A 31 1.99 -3.56 -19.60
N VAL A 32 3.18 -3.70 -19.03
CA VAL A 32 4.09 -4.81 -19.26
C VAL A 32 4.53 -5.38 -17.91
N PRO A 33 4.78 -6.69 -17.81
CA PRO A 33 5.28 -7.28 -16.57
C PRO A 33 6.57 -6.60 -16.12
N THR A 34 6.59 -6.16 -14.87
CA THR A 34 7.76 -5.54 -14.25
C THR A 34 8.70 -6.60 -13.71
N ASN A 35 9.95 -6.22 -13.44
CA ASN A 35 11.00 -7.09 -12.90
C ASN A 35 11.73 -6.43 -11.72
N GLU A 36 12.55 -7.21 -11.01
CA GLU A 36 13.26 -6.74 -9.81
C GLU A 36 14.17 -5.53 -10.08
N ASN A 37 14.77 -5.42 -11.28
CA ASN A 37 15.65 -4.30 -11.60
C ASN A 37 14.86 -2.98 -11.77
N GLU A 38 13.66 -3.05 -12.34
CA GLU A 38 12.77 -1.90 -12.49
C GLU A 38 12.19 -1.45 -11.14
N LEU A 39 11.96 -2.39 -10.22
CA LEU A 39 11.30 -2.15 -8.94
C LEU A 39 12.26 -1.74 -7.80
N ASN A 40 13.58 -1.71 -8.07
CA ASN A 40 14.62 -1.37 -7.08
C ASN A 40 14.46 0.02 -6.44
N PHE A 41 13.69 0.93 -7.04
CA PHE A 41 13.49 2.28 -6.51
C PHE A 41 12.15 2.41 -5.78
N ILE A 42 12.21 2.78 -4.49
CA ILE A 42 11.03 3.01 -3.64
C ILE A 42 10.05 4.03 -4.26
N GLY A 43 10.54 5.03 -4.99
CA GLY A 43 9.67 5.97 -5.69
C GLY A 43 8.91 5.36 -6.87
N ILE A 44 9.45 4.33 -7.54
CA ILE A 44 8.74 3.59 -8.60
C ILE A 44 7.63 2.75 -7.96
N ILE A 45 7.92 2.10 -6.84
CA ILE A 45 6.93 1.34 -6.05
C ILE A 45 5.75 2.23 -5.63
N ALA A 46 6.03 3.43 -5.11
CA ALA A 46 4.99 4.37 -4.73
C ALA A 46 4.17 4.87 -5.94
N TYR A 47 4.80 4.99 -7.11
CA TYR A 47 4.17 5.49 -8.33
C TYR A 47 3.28 4.46 -9.04
N ILE A 48 3.66 3.18 -9.05
CA ILE A 48 2.91 2.11 -9.73
C ILE A 48 1.70 1.60 -8.92
N GLY A 49 1.58 2.03 -7.66
CA GLY A 49 0.61 1.51 -6.71
C GLY A 49 1.28 0.44 -5.84
N LEU A 50 1.28 0.65 -4.53
CA LEU A 50 1.85 -0.30 -3.57
C LEU A 50 0.99 -1.59 -3.56
N HIS A 51 1.50 -2.67 -4.15
CA HIS A 51 0.86 -3.99 -4.17
C HIS A 51 1.74 -5.01 -3.46
N PHE A 52 1.40 -5.34 -2.22
CA PHE A 52 2.12 -6.35 -1.43
C PHE A 52 1.31 -7.63 -1.17
N SER A 53 0.03 -7.64 -1.54
CA SER A 53 -0.90 -8.74 -1.22
C SER A 53 -1.81 -9.06 -2.39
N ASN A 54 -2.21 -10.32 -2.48
CA ASN A 54 -3.17 -10.80 -3.48
C ASN A 54 -4.58 -10.28 -3.16
N ASN A 55 -5.28 -9.69 -4.14
CA ASN A 55 -6.64 -9.19 -3.94
C ASN A 55 -7.65 -10.31 -3.68
N GLU A 56 -7.45 -11.50 -4.24
CA GLU A 56 -8.37 -12.64 -4.08
C GLU A 56 -8.38 -13.17 -2.64
N GLU A 57 -7.29 -12.94 -1.91
CA GLU A 57 -7.14 -13.33 -0.50
C GLU A 57 -7.59 -12.22 0.45
N CYS A 58 -8.09 -11.08 -0.07
CA CYS A 58 -8.51 -9.96 0.75
C CYS A 58 -9.77 -10.33 1.55
N PRO A 59 -9.72 -10.31 2.89
CA PRO A 59 -10.92 -10.47 3.70
C PRO A 59 -11.93 -9.36 3.41
N GLU A 60 -13.22 -9.70 3.49
CA GLU A 60 -14.28 -8.72 3.27
C GLU A 60 -14.18 -7.57 4.29
N GLY A 61 -14.07 -6.33 3.80
CA GLY A 61 -13.99 -5.13 4.62
C GLY A 61 -12.58 -4.71 5.06
N ASP A 62 -11.53 -5.50 4.78
CA ASP A 62 -10.15 -5.09 5.09
C ASP A 62 -9.63 -4.06 4.08
N ARG A 63 -9.51 -2.82 4.54
CA ARG A 63 -9.04 -1.67 3.72
C ARG A 63 -7.52 -1.52 3.72
N SER A 64 -6.81 -2.23 4.57
CA SER A 64 -5.35 -2.20 4.75
C SER A 64 -4.63 -3.42 4.15
N HIS A 65 -5.36 -4.45 3.74
CA HIS A 65 -4.82 -5.73 3.23
C HIS A 65 -3.65 -5.55 2.25
N LYS A 66 -3.75 -4.61 1.30
CA LYS A 66 -2.73 -4.36 0.28
C LYS A 66 -1.37 -3.93 0.82
N ILE A 67 -1.31 -3.36 2.02
CA ILE A 67 -0.08 -2.91 2.69
C ILE A 67 0.26 -3.73 3.95
N GLN A 68 -0.61 -4.67 4.33
CA GLN A 68 -0.46 -5.45 5.56
C GLN A 68 0.91 -6.16 5.68
N PRO A 69 1.45 -6.79 4.62
CA PRO A 69 2.77 -7.44 4.71
C PRO A 69 3.91 -6.46 5.04
N LEU A 70 3.80 -5.21 4.55
CA LEU A 70 4.77 -4.16 4.89
C LEU A 70 4.61 -3.73 6.35
N LEU A 71 3.37 -3.52 6.81
CA LEU A 71 3.09 -3.16 8.20
C LEU A 71 3.60 -4.24 9.17
N ASP A 72 3.35 -5.51 8.87
CA ASP A 72 3.79 -6.63 9.69
C ASP A 72 5.32 -6.75 9.71
N CYS A 73 5.98 -6.52 8.58
CA CYS A 73 7.45 -6.51 8.50
C CYS A 73 8.04 -5.39 9.36
N VAL A 74 7.51 -4.17 9.22
CA VAL A 74 7.96 -3.00 10.00
C VAL A 74 7.72 -3.23 11.50
N ASN A 75 6.50 -3.62 11.89
CA ASN A 75 6.14 -3.85 13.29
C ASN A 75 7.03 -4.92 13.93
N ARG A 76 7.27 -6.03 13.22
CA ARG A 76 8.15 -7.11 13.69
C ARG A 76 9.58 -6.64 13.91
N ASN A 77 10.13 -5.85 12.97
CA ASN A 77 11.48 -5.31 13.09
C ASN A 77 11.59 -4.32 14.26
N TYR A 78 10.59 -3.44 14.42
CA TYR A 78 10.55 -2.52 15.56
C TYR A 78 10.47 -3.27 16.89
N GLN A 79 9.60 -4.27 17.00
CA GLN A 79 9.48 -5.10 18.21
C GLN A 79 10.75 -5.88 18.52
N ALA A 80 11.49 -6.35 17.52
CA ALA A 80 12.73 -7.09 17.71
C ALA A 80 13.89 -6.20 18.20
N ILE A 81 13.90 -4.92 17.80
CA ILE A 81 15.00 -3.99 18.08
C ILE A 81 14.71 -3.10 19.30
N TYR A 82 13.43 -2.83 19.58
CA TYR A 82 13.02 -1.92 20.64
C TYR A 82 12.82 -2.65 21.97
N THR A 83 13.59 -2.25 22.99
CA THR A 83 13.36 -2.67 24.39
C THR A 83 12.59 -1.58 25.11
N SER A 84 11.40 -1.89 25.63
CA SER A 84 10.58 -0.89 26.37
C SER A 84 11.22 -0.55 27.71
N GLY A 85 11.57 0.73 27.91
CA GLY A 85 11.77 1.29 29.25
C GLY A 85 10.42 1.37 29.99
N GLY A 86 10.44 1.40 31.33
CA GLY A 86 9.26 1.21 32.20
C GLY A 86 8.09 2.21 32.06
N THR A 87 8.13 3.13 31.10
CA THR A 87 7.03 4.06 30.77
C THR A 87 6.80 4.12 29.25
N PHE A 88 5.52 4.09 28.86
CA PHE A 88 5.09 4.13 27.46
C PHE A 88 4.20 5.35 27.21
N CYS A 89 4.42 6.02 26.09
CA CYS A 89 3.60 7.14 25.63
C CYS A 89 2.93 6.76 24.31
N ALA A 90 1.60 6.69 24.30
CA ALA A 90 0.81 6.53 23.09
C ALA A 90 0.37 7.90 22.57
N HIS A 91 0.61 8.17 21.29
CA HIS A 91 0.08 9.34 20.62
C HIS A 91 -0.28 9.01 19.18
N GLU A 92 -1.21 9.76 18.61
CA GLU A 92 -1.63 9.61 17.22
C GLU A 92 -0.91 10.64 16.35
N SER A 93 -0.36 10.20 15.21
CA SER A 93 0.20 11.07 14.18
C SER A 93 -0.63 10.98 12.91
N ILE A 94 -0.75 12.09 12.17
CA ILE A 94 -1.40 12.12 10.85
C ILE A 94 -0.32 12.23 9.78
N ILE A 95 -0.43 11.42 8.75
CA ILE A 95 0.38 11.53 7.54
C ILE A 95 -0.43 12.32 6.51
N PRO A 96 0.05 13.51 6.09
CA PRO A 96 -0.67 14.31 5.10
C PRO A 96 -0.89 13.56 3.79
N PHE A 97 -2.15 13.50 3.33
CA PHE A 97 -2.47 12.89 2.04
C PHE A 97 -3.54 13.68 1.29
N GLN A 98 -3.22 14.18 0.10
CA GLN A 98 -4.14 14.98 -0.72
C GLN A 98 -4.91 14.17 -1.77
N GLY A 99 -4.54 12.90 -1.97
CA GLY A 99 -5.24 12.02 -2.91
C GLY A 99 -6.58 11.48 -2.39
N ARG A 100 -7.16 10.56 -3.17
CA ARG A 100 -8.35 9.78 -2.79
C ARG A 100 -7.90 8.59 -1.96
N LEU A 101 -8.20 8.64 -0.66
CA LEU A 101 -7.98 7.53 0.25
C LEU A 101 -9.25 7.30 1.03
N VAL A 102 -9.60 6.03 1.17
CA VAL A 102 -10.89 5.59 1.70
C VAL A 102 -10.93 5.69 3.24
N ILE A 103 -9.76 5.70 3.88
CA ILE A 103 -9.52 5.88 5.32
C ILE A 103 -9.09 7.31 5.69
N LYS A 104 -9.18 8.27 4.75
CA LYS A 104 -8.81 9.67 4.98
C LYS A 104 -9.73 10.32 6.00
N GLN A 105 -9.15 11.06 6.93
CA GLN A 105 -9.84 11.80 7.98
C GLN A 105 -9.50 13.29 7.94
N ASN A 106 -10.42 14.10 8.42
CA ASN A 106 -10.19 15.53 8.66
C ASN A 106 -10.12 15.76 10.17
N ILE A 107 -8.97 16.14 10.69
CA ILE A 107 -8.73 16.47 12.10
C ILE A 107 -8.24 17.92 12.18
N PRO A 108 -9.16 18.89 12.29
CA PRO A 108 -8.85 20.32 12.20
C PRO A 108 -7.83 20.82 13.23
N GLN A 109 -7.71 20.13 14.37
CA GLN A 109 -6.79 20.50 15.46
C GLN A 109 -5.33 20.14 15.17
N LYS A 110 -5.02 19.42 14.08
CA LYS A 110 -3.64 19.08 13.70
C LYS A 110 -3.09 20.06 12.67
N LEU A 111 -1.77 20.24 12.67
CA LEU A 111 -1.04 21.10 11.71
C LEU A 111 -1.36 20.76 10.26
N THR A 112 -1.53 19.47 9.96
CA THR A 112 -2.15 19.01 8.73
C THR A 112 -3.47 18.38 9.07
N SER A 113 -4.56 19.03 8.67
CA SER A 113 -5.90 18.58 8.99
C SER A 113 -6.34 17.39 8.15
N MET A 114 -5.78 17.19 6.96
CA MET A 114 -6.19 16.14 6.03
C MET A 114 -5.13 15.06 5.88
N GLY A 115 -5.45 13.83 6.28
CA GLY A 115 -4.62 12.63 6.09
C GLY A 115 -5.44 11.36 6.14
#